data_AF-A0A353T915-F1
#
_entry.id   AF-A0A353T915-F1
#
_cell.length_a   1.000
_cell.length_b   1.000
_cell.length_c   1.000
_cell.angle_alpha   90.00
_cell.angle_beta   90.00
_cell.angle_gamma   90.00
#
_symmetry.space_group_name_H-M   'P 1'
#
loop_
_entity.id
_entity.type
_entity.pdbx_description
1 polymer ?
#
loop_
_entity_poly.entity_id
_entity_poly.type
_entity_poly.pdbx_seq_one_letter_code
_entity_poly.pdbx_strand_id
1 'polypeptide(L)'
;MSVIAPYCQYKKTNFKLGMLILLVAAVWFAYDGYKSEAFIKRHTKDGKPDSTLTFHRKSPPFFAGGAVAIGIIFAMVKGKKIVADEQELILSDGGKIAYNSIETVNKTEYQSKGFFTVEYKSQAGEKKICKISSRDFDNLDAVLEILVAKITG
;
A
#
# COMPACT_ATOMS: atom_id res chain seq x y z
N MET A 1 15.97 -16.81 16.02
CA MET A 1 14.60 -16.83 15.48
C MET A 1 14.30 -15.48 14.84
N SER A 2 13.97 -15.45 13.55
CA SER A 2 13.65 -14.22 12.83
C SER A 2 12.17 -13.88 12.92
N VAL A 3 11.82 -12.61 13.15
CA VAL A 3 10.45 -12.11 13.09
C VAL A 3 10.24 -11.37 11.77
N ILE A 4 9.11 -11.65 11.11
CA ILE A 4 8.74 -11.03 9.84
C ILE A 4 7.55 -10.11 10.08
N ALA A 5 7.69 -8.86 9.65
CA ALA A 5 6.63 -7.87 9.55
C ALA A 5 6.26 -7.68 8.06
N PRO A 6 5.24 -8.40 7.56
CA PRO A 6 4.84 -8.32 6.16
C PRO A 6 4.13 -6.99 5.85
N TYR A 7 4.07 -6.61 4.57
CA TYR A 7 3.27 -5.46 4.15
C TYR A 7 1.80 -5.58 4.59
N CYS A 8 1.25 -4.47 5.08
CA CYS A 8 -0.02 -4.41 5.78
C CYS A 8 -1.19 -5.01 4.98
N GLN A 9 -1.91 -5.95 5.60
CA GLN A 9 -3.03 -6.66 5.00
C GLN A 9 -4.22 -5.74 4.68
N TYR A 10 -4.44 -4.72 5.49
CA TYR A 10 -5.46 -3.70 5.23
C TYR A 10 -5.19 -2.97 3.91
N LYS A 11 -3.95 -2.52 3.67
CA LYS A 11 -3.57 -1.88 2.40
C LYS A 11 -3.70 -2.84 1.21
N LYS A 12 -3.26 -4.09 1.36
CA LYS A 12 -3.44 -5.12 0.31
C LYS A 12 -4.91 -5.31 -0.06
N THR A 13 -5.79 -5.32 0.94
CA THR A 13 -7.23 -5.45 0.75
C THR A 13 -7.81 -4.23 0.05
N ASN A 14 -7.40 -3.02 0.44
CA ASN A 14 -7.84 -1.79 -0.21
C ASN A 14 -7.42 -1.71 -1.69
N PHE A 15 -6.20 -2.15 -2.03
CA PHE A 15 -5.79 -2.25 -3.44
C PHE A 15 -6.71 -3.18 -4.24
N LYS A 16 -7.02 -4.37 -3.69
CA LYS A 16 -7.94 -5.34 -4.33
C LYS A 16 -9.34 -4.77 -4.48
N LEU A 17 -9.86 -4.11 -3.44
CA LEU A 17 -11.17 -3.50 -3.45
C LEU A 17 -11.25 -2.36 -4.47
N GLY A 18 -10.24 -1.49 -4.52
CA GLY A 18 -10.15 -0.43 -5.52
C GLY A 18 -10.15 -0.96 -6.95
N MET A 19 -9.36 -1.99 -7.23
CA MET A 19 -9.38 -2.66 -8.54
C MET A 19 -10.77 -3.22 -8.87
N LEU A 20 -11.40 -3.92 -7.92
CA LEU A 20 -12.72 -4.52 -8.11
C LEU A 20 -13.79 -3.46 -8.42
N ILE A 21 -13.83 -2.38 -7.64
CA ILE A 21 -14.80 -1.29 -7.84
C ILE A 21 -14.64 -0.68 -9.23
N LEU A 22 -13.41 -0.41 -9.67
CA LEU A 22 -13.15 0.18 -10.99
C LEU A 22 -13.55 -0.78 -12.13
N LEU A 23 -13.28 -2.08 -11.99
CA LEU A 23 -13.69 -3.06 -12.99
C LEU A 23 -15.21 -3.20 -13.08
N VAL A 24 -15.90 -3.25 -11.93
CA VAL A 24 -17.37 -3.28 -11.89
C VAL A 24 -17.95 -2.02 -12.53
N ALA A 25 -17.41 -0.83 -12.20
CA ALA A 25 -17.84 0.43 -12.81
C ALA A 25 -17.60 0.44 -14.33
N ALA A 26 -16.45 -0.05 -14.81
CA ALA A 26 -16.16 -0.15 -16.23
C ALA A 26 -17.18 -1.02 -16.98
N VAL A 27 -17.46 -2.22 -16.46
CA VAL A 27 -18.43 -3.15 -17.07
C VAL A 27 -19.85 -2.57 -17.04
N TRP A 28 -20.26 -2.01 -15.90
CA TRP A 28 -21.58 -1.40 -15.75
C TRP A 28 -21.74 -0.26 -16.76
N PHE A 29 -20.84 0.71 -16.78
CA PHE A 29 -20.97 1.87 -17.65
C PHE A 29 -20.87 1.50 -19.13
N ALA A 30 -20.06 0.51 -19.49
CA ALA A 30 -20.06 -0.03 -20.85
C ALA A 30 -21.40 -0.67 -21.22
N TYR A 31 -22.01 -1.44 -20.31
CA TYR A 31 -23.32 -2.04 -20.54
C TYR A 31 -24.40 -0.97 -20.73
N ASP A 32 -24.49 -0.01 -19.80
CA ASP A 32 -25.48 1.08 -19.88
C ASP A 32 -25.25 1.97 -21.11
N GLY A 33 -23.99 2.26 -21.47
CA GLY A 33 -23.65 3.15 -22.57
C GLY A 33 -23.86 2.55 -23.98
N TYR A 34 -23.77 1.23 -24.12
CA TYR A 34 -23.73 0.55 -25.42
C TYR A 34 -24.74 -0.58 -25.62
N LYS A 35 -25.30 -1.18 -24.56
CA LYS A 35 -26.18 -2.35 -24.65
C LYS A 35 -27.57 -2.13 -24.08
N SER A 36 -27.71 -1.29 -23.05
CA SER A 36 -29.01 -1.02 -22.42
C SER A 36 -29.84 -0.06 -23.26
N GLU A 37 -30.73 -0.60 -24.11
CA GLU A 37 -31.59 0.21 -24.99
C GLU A 37 -32.47 1.20 -24.19
N ALA A 38 -33.00 0.76 -23.05
CA ALA A 38 -33.82 1.61 -22.17
C ALA A 38 -33.01 2.81 -21.64
N PHE A 39 -31.76 2.58 -21.24
CA PHE A 39 -30.86 3.63 -20.78
C PHE A 39 -30.49 4.59 -21.92
N ILE A 40 -30.10 4.04 -23.07
CA ILE A 40 -29.73 4.82 -24.26
C ILE A 40 -30.90 5.70 -24.70
N LYS A 41 -32.12 5.17 -24.77
CA LYS A 41 -33.32 5.92 -25.16
C LYS A 41 -33.64 7.03 -24.16
N ARG A 42 -33.52 6.75 -22.85
CA ARG A 42 -33.75 7.75 -21.79
C ARG A 42 -32.74 8.90 -21.85
N HIS A 43 -31.51 8.61 -22.23
CA HIS A 43 -30.39 9.56 -22.25
C HIS A 43 -30.01 10.02 -23.66
N THR A 44 -30.94 9.92 -24.60
CA THR A 44 -30.83 10.49 -25.95
C THR A 44 -31.92 11.54 -26.11
N LYS A 45 -31.53 12.79 -26.42
CA LYS A 45 -32.43 13.91 -26.68
C LYS A 45 -32.16 14.43 -28.09
N ASP A 46 -33.20 14.57 -28.90
CA ASP A 46 -33.11 15.05 -30.28
C ASP A 46 -32.07 14.28 -31.13
N GLY A 47 -32.00 12.97 -30.94
CA GLY A 47 -31.05 12.08 -31.62
C GLY A 47 -29.60 12.18 -31.13
N LYS A 48 -29.31 12.99 -30.09
CA LYS A 48 -27.96 13.16 -29.53
C LYS A 48 -27.88 12.62 -28.10
N PRO A 49 -26.75 11.98 -27.73
CA PRO A 49 -26.53 11.56 -26.35
C PRO A 49 -26.39 12.78 -25.43
N ASP A 50 -27.00 12.72 -24.26
CA ASP A 50 -26.75 13.71 -23.20
C ASP A 50 -25.36 13.48 -22.55
N SER A 51 -25.04 14.30 -21.55
CA SER A 51 -23.77 14.20 -20.81
C SER A 51 -23.62 12.85 -20.09
N THR A 52 -24.71 12.30 -19.56
CA THR A 52 -24.72 11.01 -18.85
C THR A 52 -24.39 9.86 -19.79
N LEU A 53 -25.09 9.77 -20.94
CA LEU A 53 -24.80 8.73 -21.93
C LEU A 53 -23.40 8.89 -22.53
N THR A 54 -22.95 10.13 -22.73
CA THR A 54 -21.57 10.40 -23.18
C THR A 54 -20.53 9.91 -22.16
N PHE A 55 -20.77 10.15 -20.87
CA PHE A 55 -19.89 9.66 -19.80
C PHE A 55 -19.87 8.13 -19.75
N HIS A 56 -21.02 7.46 -19.80
CA HIS A 56 -21.09 6.00 -19.77
C HIS A 56 -20.40 5.35 -20.99
N ARG A 57 -20.42 6.01 -22.16
CA ARG A 57 -19.69 5.54 -23.35
C ARG A 57 -18.19 5.75 -23.25
N LYS A 58 -17.74 6.91 -22.75
CA LYS A 58 -16.32 7.30 -22.79
C LYS A 58 -15.52 6.88 -21.56
N SER A 59 -16.14 6.76 -20.39
CA SER A 59 -15.45 6.48 -19.12
C SER A 59 -14.96 5.03 -18.93
N PRO A 60 -15.54 3.96 -19.52
CA PRO A 60 -15.12 2.59 -19.22
C PRO A 60 -13.62 2.31 -19.44
N PRO A 61 -12.98 2.77 -20.55
CA PRO A 61 -11.54 2.60 -20.72
C PRO A 61 -10.70 3.26 -19.62
N PHE A 62 -11.16 4.39 -19.06
CA PHE A 62 -10.45 5.08 -17.98
C PHE A 62 -10.58 4.31 -16.66
N PHE A 63 -11.75 3.76 -16.36
CA PHE A 63 -11.94 2.90 -15.18
C PHE A 63 -11.11 1.62 -15.29
N ALA A 64 -11.11 0.96 -16.46
CA ALA A 64 -10.28 -0.19 -16.73
C ALA A 64 -8.77 0.14 -16.61
N GLY A 65 -8.33 1.25 -17.22
CA GLY A 65 -6.96 1.74 -17.11
C GLY A 65 -6.56 2.05 -15.67
N GLY A 66 -7.45 2.65 -14.88
CA GLY A 66 -7.26 2.88 -13.46
C GLY A 66 -7.08 1.57 -12.67
N ALA A 67 -7.89 0.55 -12.96
CA ALA A 67 -7.75 -0.77 -12.33
C ALA A 67 -6.38 -1.40 -12.65
N VAL A 68 -5.93 -1.30 -13.90
CA VAL A 68 -4.59 -1.76 -14.31
C VAL A 68 -3.49 -1.01 -13.57
N ALA A 69 -3.57 0.32 -13.49
CA ALA A 69 -2.58 1.13 -12.78
C ALA A 69 -2.49 0.76 -11.28
N ILE A 70 -3.63 0.59 -10.61
CA ILE A 70 -3.69 0.10 -9.22
C ILE A 70 -3.08 -1.29 -9.10
N GLY A 71 -3.36 -2.19 -10.05
CA GLY A 71 -2.79 -3.53 -10.09
C GLY A 71 -1.26 -3.56 -10.21
N ILE A 72 -0.68 -2.69 -11.04
CA ILE A 72 0.77 -2.52 -11.18
C ILE A 72 1.37 -2.04 -9.84
N ILE A 73 0.80 -0.98 -9.25
CA ILE A 73 1.27 -0.46 -7.96
C ILE A 73 1.20 -1.54 -6.88
N PHE A 74 0.09 -2.28 -6.82
CA PHE A 74 -0.07 -3.39 -5.89
C PHE A 74 1.00 -4.48 -6.09
N ALA A 75 1.30 -4.85 -7.34
CA ALA A 75 2.32 -5.84 -7.65
C ALA A 75 3.72 -5.40 -7.18
N MET A 76 4.04 -4.10 -7.25
CA MET A 76 5.31 -3.54 -6.79
C MET A 76 5.43 -3.52 -5.26
N VAL A 77 4.32 -3.37 -4.51
CA VAL A 77 4.38 -3.22 -3.05
C VAL A 77 4.00 -4.48 -2.26
N LYS A 78 3.27 -5.44 -2.85
CA LYS A 78 2.72 -6.62 -2.15
C LYS A 78 3.77 -7.50 -1.47
N GLY A 79 4.99 -7.52 -2.01
CA GLY A 79 6.11 -8.32 -1.52
C GLY A 79 6.98 -7.63 -0.47
N LYS A 80 6.70 -6.35 -0.15
CA LYS A 80 7.46 -5.63 0.87
C LYS A 80 7.29 -6.32 2.23
N LYS A 81 8.38 -6.39 2.98
CA LYS A 81 8.41 -6.90 4.34
C LYS A 81 9.62 -6.31 5.07
N ILE A 82 9.54 -6.26 6.38
CA ILE A 82 10.67 -6.02 7.27
C ILE A 82 10.98 -7.33 7.98
N VAL A 83 12.26 -7.66 8.14
CA VAL A 83 12.69 -8.86 8.85
C VAL A 83 13.64 -8.44 9.97
N ALA A 84 13.26 -8.74 11.21
CA ALA A 84 14.17 -8.69 12.35
C ALA A 84 14.83 -10.06 12.47
N ASP A 85 16.08 -10.15 12.02
CA ASP A 85 16.86 -11.38 12.11
C ASP A 85 17.65 -11.42 13.44
N GLU A 86 18.65 -12.30 13.56
CA GLU A 86 19.40 -12.45 14.81
C GLU A 86 20.40 -11.33 15.08
N GLN A 87 20.91 -10.71 14.01
CA GLN A 87 22.00 -9.71 14.04
C GLN A 87 21.63 -8.38 13.38
N GLU A 88 20.63 -8.37 12.50
CA GLU A 88 20.28 -7.21 11.68
C GLU A 88 18.78 -7.06 11.44
N LEU A 89 18.35 -5.82 11.24
CA LEU A 89 17.05 -5.45 10.71
C LEU A 89 17.15 -5.27 9.19
N ILE A 90 16.44 -6.11 8.44
CA ILE A 90 16.34 -6.03 6.97
C ILE A 90 15.09 -5.23 6.62
N LEU A 91 15.30 -4.11 5.95
CA LEU A 91 14.26 -3.20 5.46
C LEU A 91 13.68 -3.67 4.12
N SER A 92 12.49 -3.16 3.79
CA SER A 92 11.75 -3.57 2.59
C SER A 92 12.39 -3.17 1.25
N ASP A 93 13.34 -2.24 1.27
CA ASP A 93 14.14 -1.81 0.12
C ASP A 93 15.46 -2.59 -0.02
N GLY A 94 15.68 -3.58 0.84
CA GLY A 94 16.92 -4.36 0.91
C GLY A 94 18.00 -3.72 1.78
N GLY A 95 17.75 -2.55 2.37
CA GLY A 95 18.63 -1.96 3.37
C GLY A 95 18.79 -2.86 4.59
N LYS A 96 19.98 -2.88 5.17
CA LYS A 96 20.30 -3.66 6.37
C LYS A 96 20.81 -2.75 7.47
N ILE A 97 20.29 -2.92 8.68
CA ILE A 97 20.71 -2.18 9.87
C ILE A 97 21.18 -3.19 10.89
N ALA A 98 22.49 -3.28 11.11
CA ALA A 98 23.05 -4.14 12.14
C ALA A 98 22.66 -3.61 13.54
N TYR A 99 22.31 -4.49 14.47
CA TYR A 99 21.84 -4.05 15.79
C TYR A 99 22.91 -3.29 16.58
N ASN A 100 24.17 -3.63 16.38
CA ASN A 100 25.31 -2.93 17.00
C ASN A 100 25.51 -1.50 16.47
N SER A 101 24.91 -1.13 15.33
CA SER A 101 25.00 0.22 14.77
C SER A 101 23.82 1.11 15.16
N ILE A 102 22.81 0.55 15.83
CA ILE A 102 21.66 1.30 16.33
C ILE A 102 22.07 2.09 17.57
N GLU A 103 21.86 3.40 17.52
CA GLU A 103 22.13 4.29 18.64
C GLU A 103 20.89 4.46 19.52
N THR A 104 19.70 4.56 18.92
CA THR A 104 18.46 4.83 19.65
C THR A 104 17.25 4.29 18.91
N VAL A 105 16.29 3.74 19.66
CA VAL A 105 14.95 3.42 19.17
C VAL A 105 13.92 4.27 19.90
N ASN A 106 13.32 5.21 19.19
CA ASN A 106 12.27 6.07 19.74
C ASN A 106 10.90 5.48 19.42
N LYS A 107 10.23 4.99 20.47
CA LYS A 107 8.89 4.38 20.43
C LYS A 107 7.79 5.28 21.01
N THR A 108 8.07 6.55 21.30
CA THR A 108 7.14 7.47 21.98
C THR A 108 5.80 7.59 21.24
N GLU A 109 5.85 7.58 19.91
CA GLU A 109 4.67 7.72 19.04
C GLU A 109 4.07 6.37 18.61
N TYR A 110 4.60 5.26 19.12
CA TYR A 110 4.19 3.94 18.64
C TYR A 110 2.78 3.59 19.11
N GLN A 111 2.47 3.82 20.39
CA GLN A 111 1.14 3.54 20.94
C GLN A 111 0.06 4.49 20.40
N SER A 112 0.41 5.76 20.19
CA SER A 112 -0.53 6.81 19.75
C SER A 112 -0.73 6.83 18.23
N LYS A 113 0.36 6.74 17.46
CA LYS A 113 0.37 6.95 16.00
C LYS A 113 0.80 5.70 15.21
N GLY A 114 1.25 4.66 15.88
CA GLY A 114 1.63 3.39 15.24
C GLY A 114 2.98 3.43 14.53
N PHE A 115 3.92 4.29 14.91
CA PHE A 115 5.26 4.28 14.31
C PHE A 115 6.37 4.47 15.33
N PHE A 116 7.55 3.97 15.00
CA PHE A 116 8.77 4.22 15.76
C PHE A 116 9.89 4.62 14.80
N THR A 117 10.94 5.24 15.33
CA THR A 117 12.14 5.58 14.58
C THR A 117 13.36 4.88 15.13
N VAL A 118 14.21 4.40 14.23
CA VAL A 118 15.49 3.78 14.52
C VAL A 118 16.58 4.73 14.03
N GLU A 119 17.37 5.25 14.96
CA GLU A 119 18.57 6.04 14.66
C GLU A 119 19.78 5.11 14.66
N TYR A 120 20.56 5.12 13.59
CA TYR A 120 21.69 4.20 13.41
C TYR A 120 22.83 4.86 12.64
N LYS A 121 24.06 4.37 12.85
CA LYS A 121 25.20 4.70 12.01
C LYS A 121 25.22 3.83 10.76
N SER A 122 25.27 4.47 9.60
CA SER A 122 25.50 3.78 8.33
C SER A 122 26.95 3.30 8.21
N GLN A 123 27.23 2.46 7.20
CA GLN A 123 28.60 2.00 6.92
C GLN A 123 29.58 3.16 6.62
N ALA A 124 29.09 4.30 6.16
CA ALA A 124 29.89 5.51 5.93
C ALA A 124 30.12 6.35 7.21
N GLY A 125 29.63 5.88 8.37
CA GLY A 125 29.71 6.59 9.65
C GLY A 125 28.65 7.68 9.84
N GLU A 126 27.85 8.00 8.82
CA GLU A 126 26.76 8.97 8.91
C GLU A 126 25.61 8.46 9.77
N LYS A 127 25.05 9.34 10.61
CA LYS A 127 23.81 9.07 11.34
C LYS A 127 22.61 9.12 10.39
N LYS A 128 21.80 8.06 10.40
CA LYS A 128 20.57 7.96 9.62
C LYS A 128 19.39 7.62 10.54
N ILE A 129 18.21 8.09 10.15
CA ILE A 129 16.96 7.83 10.84
C ILE A 129 16.06 7.04 9.90
N CYS A 130 15.60 5.88 10.34
CA CYS A 130 14.61 5.06 9.65
C CYS A 130 13.29 5.10 10.41
N LYS A 131 12.20 5.50 9.76
CA LYS A 131 10.85 5.48 10.32
C LYS A 131 10.13 4.22 9.86
N ILE A 132 9.60 3.45 10.81
CA ILE A 132 8.86 2.21 10.56
C ILE A 132 7.46 2.34 11.17
N SER A 133 6.43 1.95 10.43
CA SER A 133 5.03 2.27 10.70
C SER A 133 4.12 1.06 10.56
N SER A 134 3.23 0.86 11.55
CA SER A 134 2.18 -0.18 11.57
C SER A 134 1.10 0.04 10.51
N ARG A 135 1.07 1.23 9.91
CA ARG A 135 0.25 1.48 8.72
C ARG A 135 0.81 0.82 7.47
N ASP A 136 2.11 0.54 7.44
CA ASP A 136 2.81 -0.04 6.29
C ASP A 136 3.10 -1.52 6.46
N PHE A 137 3.33 -1.97 7.70
CA PHE A 137 3.68 -3.35 8.00
C PHE A 137 2.87 -3.89 9.18
N ASP A 138 2.42 -5.13 9.07
CA ASP A 138 1.79 -5.85 10.18
C ASP A 138 2.87 -6.47 11.08
N ASN A 139 2.48 -6.91 12.28
CA ASN A 139 3.37 -7.61 13.23
C ASN A 139 4.60 -6.80 13.67
N LEU A 140 4.49 -5.47 13.71
CA LEU A 140 5.59 -4.61 14.15
C LEU A 140 5.84 -4.63 15.65
N ASP A 141 4.87 -5.06 16.47
CA ASP A 141 5.06 -5.21 17.91
C ASP A 141 6.20 -6.18 18.21
N ALA A 142 6.20 -7.34 17.54
CA ALA A 142 7.24 -8.36 17.69
C ALA A 142 8.61 -7.90 17.15
N VAL A 143 8.63 -7.07 16.08
CA VAL A 143 9.87 -6.46 15.58
C VAL A 143 10.43 -5.47 16.60
N LEU A 144 9.58 -4.62 17.17
CA LEU A 144 9.98 -3.63 18.16
C LEU A 144 10.50 -4.30 19.44
N GLU A 145 9.88 -5.39 19.87
CA GLU A 145 10.33 -6.18 21.02
C GLU A 145 11.76 -6.72 20.83
N ILE A 146 12.05 -7.31 19.67
CA ILE A 146 13.41 -7.79 19.34
C ILE A 146 14.41 -6.63 19.33
N LEU A 147 14.05 -5.50 18.70
CA LEU A 147 14.93 -4.34 18.65
C LEU A 147 15.28 -3.82 20.05
N VAL A 148 14.28 -3.69 20.93
CA VAL A 148 14.52 -3.23 22.31
C VAL A 148 15.36 -4.24 23.09
N ALA A 149 15.11 -5.53 22.95
CA ALA A 149 15.87 -6.58 23.61
C ALA A 149 17.35 -6.60 23.18
N LYS A 150 17.62 -6.43 21.88
CA LYS A 150 18.98 -6.46 21.31
C LYS A 150 19.82 -5.21 21.58
N ILE A 151 19.18 -4.10 21.95
CA ILE A 151 19.86 -2.84 22.29
C ILE A 151 20.09 -2.72 23.80
N THR A 152 19.23 -3.34 24.61
CA THR A 152 19.32 -3.27 26.08
C THR A 152 20.14 -4.40 26.70
N GLY A 153 20.22 -5.56 26.02
CA GLY A 153 21.01 -6.72 26.45
C GLY A 153 22.39 -6.75 25.83
#